data_AF-A0A3L7J4B8-F1
#
_entry.id   AF-A0A3L7J4B8-F1
#
_cell.length_a   1.000
_cell.length_b   1.000
_cell.length_c   1.000
_cell.angle_alpha   90.00
_cell.angle_beta   90.00
_cell.angle_gamma   90.00
#
_symmetry.space_group_name_H-M   'P 1'
#
loop_
_entity.id
_entity.type
_entity.pdbx_description
1 polymer ?
#
loop_
_entity_poly.entity_id
_entity_poly.type
_entity_poly.pdbx_seq_one_letter_code
_entity_poly.pdbx_strand_id
1 'polypeptide(L)'
;MFTLALIGLLGGLITGISPCILPVLPVIFLSGGVQGARDTDEKGKVLARGQSLRPYLVIAGLVVSFSLFTLLGSLLLALLNLPQDFLRWAGIVVLVLIGIGLIVPQFQHILEKPFSKIPQRNVGTDRSGFGLGIALGAVYVPCAGPVLAAITVAGSTGRIGVDTVVLTLSFALGAAIPLLVFALAGRRVGERVKTFRKHQSAIRLTGGIVMIALAIGLVFNVPQLLQRLVPDYTSAIQNQINESDEVQKALNLGGIVTDENRDLDKCSNGGIELESCGTAPEITGITEWFNTKDNAAVSLDELRGKVVLIDFWAYSCINCQRSLPHVTAWYDAYEDAGLEVIGVHAPEYAFEKEVNNVKAGAENFGIDYPVAIDNSLSTWTNYRNRYWPASYLIDADGTVRHIKLGEGGYDTTEKHIRALLKDANPDATLPAATDVADDTPESGATTRETYLGSTKEVNFVGAEKYTKGQADFRLPKQLPANSFALSGGWDIGTQSITPTGTEASARLNYTASEVRIVLAGEGTVTLTVNGKTREITVTGTPTSYQLVETGSIESGSLDVKVGTGVDAFSFTFG
;
A
#
# COMPACT_ATOMS: atom_id res chain seq x y z
N MET A 1 14.58 -14.64 4.41
CA MET A 1 13.98 -15.91 4.91
C MET A 1 13.91 -16.01 6.43
N PHE A 2 15.01 -15.95 7.21
CA PHE A 2 14.96 -16.13 8.68
C PHE A 2 14.06 -15.11 9.40
N THR A 3 14.17 -13.82 9.03
CA THR A 3 13.36 -12.75 9.60
C THR A 3 11.86 -12.94 9.32
N LEU A 4 11.51 -13.35 8.09
CA LEU A 4 10.11 -13.63 7.71
C LEU A 4 9.54 -14.83 8.45
N ALA A 5 10.32 -15.90 8.59
CA ALA A 5 9.92 -17.07 9.36
C ALA A 5 9.67 -16.71 10.84
N LEU A 6 10.51 -15.86 11.42
CA LEU A 6 10.35 -15.38 12.79
C LEU A 6 9.10 -14.51 12.95
N ILE A 7 8.86 -13.57 12.03
CA ILE A 7 7.65 -12.74 12.01
C ILE A 7 6.40 -13.60 11.90
N GLY A 8 6.38 -14.56 10.97
CA GLY A 8 5.28 -15.51 10.80
C GLY A 8 5.02 -16.31 12.07
N LEU A 9 6.06 -16.91 12.66
CA LEU A 9 5.95 -17.71 13.88
C LEU A 9 5.39 -16.90 15.05
N LEU A 10 5.89 -15.68 15.27
CA LEU A 10 5.43 -14.80 16.35
C LEU A 10 3.99 -14.33 16.11
N GLY A 11 3.67 -13.92 14.88
CA GLY A 11 2.30 -13.55 14.50
C GLY A 11 1.31 -14.70 14.71
N GLY A 12 1.71 -15.92 14.35
CA GLY A 12 0.93 -17.13 14.59
C GLY A 12 0.72 -17.39 16.08
N LEU A 13 1.77 -17.28 16.90
CA LEU A 13 1.71 -17.49 18.34
C LEU A 13 0.73 -16.52 19.02
N ILE A 14 0.80 -15.23 18.66
CA ILE A 14 -0.11 -14.19 19.17
C ILE A 14 -1.54 -14.47 18.71
N THR A 15 -1.73 -14.80 17.43
CA THR A 15 -3.05 -15.14 16.89
C THR A 15 -3.64 -16.37 17.59
N GLY A 16 -2.81 -17.36 17.92
CA GLY A 16 -3.20 -18.58 18.66
C GLY A 16 -3.78 -18.35 20.06
N ILE A 17 -3.55 -17.17 20.65
CA ILE A 17 -4.08 -16.76 21.96
C ILE A 17 -5.26 -15.78 21.81
N SER A 18 -5.61 -15.42 20.57
CA SER A 18 -6.65 -14.43 20.27
C SER A 18 -8.03 -14.83 20.81
N PRO A 19 -8.83 -13.85 21.30
CA PRO A 19 -10.18 -14.10 21.81
C PRO A 19 -11.10 -14.86 20.84
N CYS A 20 -10.83 -14.80 19.54
CA CYS A 20 -11.59 -15.53 18.51
C CYS A 20 -11.48 -17.06 18.63
N ILE A 21 -10.48 -17.57 19.32
CA ILE A 21 -10.20 -19.02 19.46
C ILE A 21 -10.83 -19.60 20.73
N LEU A 22 -11.01 -18.76 21.75
CA LEU A 22 -11.58 -19.14 23.04
C LEU A 22 -12.93 -19.91 22.91
N PRO A 23 -13.84 -19.55 21.99
CA PRO A 23 -15.11 -20.28 21.82
C PRO A 23 -14.94 -21.70 21.27
N VAL A 24 -13.84 -21.99 20.58
CA VAL A 24 -13.57 -23.29 19.93
C VAL A 24 -12.77 -24.23 20.84
N LEU A 25 -12.05 -23.67 21.81
CA LEU A 25 -11.29 -24.44 22.81
C LEU A 25 -12.09 -25.59 23.44
N PRO A 26 -13.36 -25.44 23.86
CA PRO A 26 -14.12 -26.54 24.45
C PRO A 26 -14.25 -27.76 23.54
N VAL A 27 -14.38 -27.58 22.22
CA VAL A 27 -14.45 -28.69 21.24
C VAL A 27 -13.11 -29.41 21.16
N ILE A 28 -12.01 -28.64 21.14
CA ILE A 28 -10.65 -29.18 21.13
C ILE A 28 -10.36 -29.95 22.44
N PHE A 29 -10.73 -29.39 23.59
CA PHE A 29 -10.63 -30.04 24.89
C PHE A 29 -11.44 -31.34 24.98
N LEU A 30 -12.68 -31.35 24.47
CA LEU A 30 -13.54 -32.53 24.46
C LEU A 30 -13.03 -33.62 23.50
N SER A 31 -12.50 -33.22 22.34
CA SER A 31 -11.88 -34.15 21.38
C SER A 31 -10.55 -34.73 21.89
N GLY A 32 -9.80 -33.97 22.71
CA GLY A 32 -8.55 -34.42 23.33
C GLY A 32 -8.73 -35.25 24.61
N GLY A 33 -9.86 -35.08 25.32
CA GLY A 33 -10.09 -35.63 26.66
C GLY A 33 -11.23 -36.66 26.82
N VAL A 34 -12.25 -36.73 25.94
CA VAL A 34 -13.51 -37.43 26.28
C VAL A 34 -13.79 -38.72 25.47
N GLN A 35 -12.85 -39.25 24.70
CA GLN A 35 -12.98 -40.61 24.12
C GLN A 35 -11.95 -41.61 24.66
N GLY A 36 -11.79 -41.60 25.98
CA GLY A 36 -11.27 -42.73 26.75
C GLY A 36 -12.32 -43.82 27.03
N ALA A 37 -13.44 -43.84 26.31
CA ALA A 37 -14.47 -44.86 26.45
C ALA A 37 -14.34 -45.92 25.34
N ARG A 38 -13.58 -46.98 25.67
CA ARG A 38 -13.65 -48.36 25.15
C ARG A 38 -13.62 -48.55 23.62
N ASP A 39 -12.41 -48.71 23.08
CA ASP A 39 -12.20 -49.65 21.99
C ASP A 39 -11.78 -50.99 22.61
N THR A 40 -12.74 -51.89 22.80
CA THR A 40 -12.48 -53.30 23.05
C THR A 40 -12.77 -54.06 21.76
N ASP A 41 -11.75 -54.72 21.23
CA ASP A 41 -11.93 -55.79 20.24
C ASP A 41 -12.68 -56.97 20.89
N GLU A 42 -13.35 -57.82 20.11
CA GLU A 42 -14.12 -59.00 20.56
C GLU A 42 -13.28 -60.00 21.41
N LYS A 43 -11.97 -59.79 21.50
CA LYS A 43 -11.01 -60.59 22.30
C LYS A 43 -10.29 -59.84 23.42
N GLY A 44 -10.78 -58.66 23.85
CA GLY A 44 -10.40 -58.08 25.14
C GLY A 44 -8.93 -57.64 25.32
N LYS A 45 -8.22 -57.27 24.25
CA LYS A 45 -6.87 -56.66 24.35
C LYS A 45 -6.92 -55.15 24.10
N VAL A 46 -6.37 -54.38 25.05
CA VAL A 46 -6.27 -52.92 24.99
C VAL A 46 -5.08 -52.51 24.10
N LEU A 47 -5.35 -51.92 22.92
CA LEU A 47 -4.32 -51.37 22.03
C LEU A 47 -3.93 -49.94 22.48
N ALA A 48 -2.91 -49.84 23.33
CA ALA A 48 -2.47 -48.58 23.94
C ALA A 48 -1.69 -47.59 23.02
N ARG A 49 -1.53 -47.87 21.71
CA ARG A 49 -0.61 -47.11 20.83
C ARG A 49 -1.23 -45.97 20.01
N GLY A 50 -2.55 -45.92 19.85
CA GLY A 50 -3.23 -44.94 18.99
C GLY A 50 -3.63 -43.62 19.66
N GLN A 51 -3.46 -43.49 20.99
CA GLN A 51 -3.94 -42.32 21.74
C GLN A 51 -2.92 -41.17 21.79
N SER A 52 -1.60 -41.39 21.69
CA SER A 52 -0.62 -40.29 21.84
C SER A 52 -0.44 -39.41 20.59
N LEU A 53 -0.72 -39.94 19.40
CA LEU A 53 -0.51 -39.24 18.12
C LEU A 53 -1.70 -38.39 17.64
N ARG A 54 -2.89 -38.53 18.27
CA ARG A 54 -4.10 -37.83 17.83
C ARG A 54 -3.99 -36.30 17.84
N PRO A 55 -3.45 -35.63 18.89
CA PRO A 55 -3.29 -34.17 18.88
C PRO A 55 -2.37 -33.68 17.75
N TYR A 56 -1.29 -34.41 17.48
CA TYR A 56 -0.36 -34.10 16.39
C TYR A 56 -1.03 -34.25 15.01
N LEU A 57 -1.91 -35.25 14.84
CA LEU A 57 -2.70 -35.40 13.60
C LEU A 57 -3.74 -34.28 13.41
N VAL A 58 -4.34 -33.76 14.48
CA VAL A 58 -5.24 -32.60 14.41
C VAL A 58 -4.48 -31.36 13.95
N ILE A 59 -3.29 -31.13 14.52
CA ILE A 59 -2.45 -29.98 14.17
C ILE A 59 -1.95 -30.08 12.73
N ALA A 60 -1.49 -31.26 12.30
CA ALA A 60 -1.09 -31.47 10.93
C ALA A 60 -2.24 -31.17 9.95
N GLY A 61 -3.47 -31.60 10.28
CA GLY A 61 -4.66 -31.27 9.50
C GLY A 61 -4.98 -29.77 9.48
N LEU A 62 -4.82 -29.09 10.61
CA LEU A 62 -5.03 -27.65 10.75
C LEU A 62 -4.01 -26.85 9.93
N VAL A 63 -2.72 -27.17 10.04
CA VAL A 63 -1.64 -26.49 9.30
C VAL A 63 -1.81 -26.69 7.80
N VAL A 64 -2.10 -27.91 7.37
CA VAL A 64 -2.29 -28.23 5.94
C VAL A 64 -3.53 -27.53 5.38
N SER A 65 -4.67 -27.62 6.06
CA SER A 65 -5.91 -26.98 5.62
C SER A 65 -5.78 -25.46 5.60
N PHE A 66 -5.25 -24.86 6.67
CA PHE A 66 -5.04 -23.42 6.75
C PHE A 66 -4.12 -22.91 5.64
N SER A 67 -2.99 -23.58 5.41
CA SER A 67 -2.05 -23.19 4.35
C SER A 67 -2.68 -23.33 2.96
N LEU A 68 -3.39 -24.44 2.72
CA LEU A 68 -4.06 -24.69 1.43
C LEU A 68 -5.16 -23.67 1.15
N PHE A 69 -6.07 -23.44 2.09
CA PHE A 69 -7.16 -22.47 1.91
C PHE A 69 -6.66 -21.04 1.82
N THR A 70 -5.60 -20.69 2.57
CA THR A 70 -5.00 -19.35 2.51
C THR A 70 -4.35 -19.10 1.14
N LEU A 71 -3.54 -20.04 0.65
CA LEU A 71 -2.87 -19.91 -0.65
C LEU A 71 -3.85 -20.00 -1.83
N LEU A 72 -4.84 -20.89 -1.76
CA LEU A 72 -5.88 -20.98 -2.78
C LEU A 72 -6.76 -19.73 -2.78
N GLY A 73 -7.09 -19.22 -1.58
CA GLY A 73 -7.85 -17.98 -1.41
C GLY A 73 -7.10 -16.79 -1.99
N SER A 74 -5.82 -16.61 -1.66
CA SER A 74 -5.02 -15.50 -2.19
C SER A 74 -4.89 -15.55 -3.71
N LEU A 75 -4.70 -16.73 -4.29
CA LEU A 75 -4.66 -16.94 -5.74
C LEU A 75 -6.00 -16.57 -6.40
N LEU A 76 -7.11 -17.02 -5.82
CA LEU A 76 -8.45 -16.76 -6.34
C LEU A 76 -8.84 -15.28 -6.23
N LEU A 77 -8.38 -14.61 -5.16
CA LEU A 77 -8.51 -13.15 -4.99
C LEU A 77 -7.70 -12.38 -6.03
N ALA A 78 -6.46 -12.79 -6.30
CA ALA A 78 -5.62 -12.17 -7.32
C ALA A 78 -6.23 -12.26 -8.73
N LEU A 79 -6.94 -13.36 -9.03
CA LEU A 79 -7.62 -13.56 -10.32
C LEU A 79 -8.94 -12.78 -10.46
N LEU A 80 -9.66 -12.53 -9.36
CA LEU A 80 -11.00 -11.94 -9.41
C LEU A 80 -11.02 -10.41 -9.22
N ASN A 81 -9.87 -9.78 -8.91
CA ASN A 81 -9.71 -8.32 -8.77
C ASN A 81 -10.79 -7.66 -7.90
N LEU A 82 -11.24 -8.35 -6.84
CA LEU A 82 -12.34 -7.89 -6.00
C LEU A 82 -11.88 -6.75 -5.06
N PRO A 83 -12.70 -5.70 -4.86
CA PRO A 83 -12.38 -4.61 -3.94
C PRO A 83 -12.20 -5.14 -2.50
N GLN A 84 -11.16 -4.66 -1.80
CA GLN A 84 -10.82 -5.10 -0.43
C GLN A 84 -11.98 -4.92 0.57
N ASP A 85 -12.85 -3.92 0.34
CA ASP A 85 -14.02 -3.68 1.18
C ASP A 85 -15.04 -4.81 1.11
N PHE A 86 -15.22 -5.44 -0.06
CA PHE A 86 -16.15 -6.56 -0.20
C PHE A 86 -15.73 -7.76 0.66
N LEU A 87 -14.44 -8.08 0.67
CA LEU A 87 -13.89 -9.20 1.46
C LEU A 87 -14.01 -8.93 2.96
N ARG A 88 -13.76 -7.69 3.38
CA ARG A 88 -13.92 -7.26 4.78
C ARG A 88 -15.37 -7.43 5.24
N TRP A 89 -16.34 -6.92 4.47
CA TRP A 89 -17.76 -7.04 4.81
C TRP A 89 -18.24 -8.49 4.78
N ALA A 90 -17.80 -9.29 3.80
CA ALA A 90 -18.10 -10.72 3.75
C ALA A 90 -17.60 -11.45 5.00
N GLY A 91 -16.38 -11.16 5.45
CA GLY A 91 -15.81 -11.74 6.68
C GLY A 91 -16.59 -11.34 7.94
N ILE A 92 -16.99 -10.07 8.06
CA ILE A 92 -17.80 -9.58 9.18
C ILE A 92 -19.17 -10.27 9.21
N VAL A 93 -19.85 -10.40 8.06
CA VAL A 93 -21.14 -11.09 7.96
C VAL A 93 -21.03 -12.54 8.41
N VAL A 94 -19.99 -13.27 7.95
CA VAL A 94 -19.75 -14.65 8.37
C VAL A 94 -19.49 -14.76 9.87
N LEU A 95 -18.67 -13.88 10.46
CA LEU A 95 -18.41 -13.86 11.90
C LEU A 95 -19.67 -13.60 12.72
N VAL A 96 -20.54 -12.68 12.28
CA VAL A 96 -21.82 -12.40 12.92
C VAL A 96 -22.75 -13.61 12.85
N LEU A 97 -22.86 -14.26 11.68
CA LEU A 97 -23.68 -15.46 11.52
C LEU A 97 -23.22 -16.61 12.43
N ILE A 98 -21.91 -16.83 12.55
CA ILE A 98 -21.34 -17.82 13.48
C ILE A 98 -21.63 -17.43 14.93
N GLY A 99 -21.44 -16.16 15.30
CA GLY A 99 -21.73 -15.64 16.63
C GLY A 99 -23.21 -15.85 17.04
N ILE A 100 -24.14 -15.53 16.13
CA ILE A 100 -25.58 -15.76 16.34
C ILE A 100 -25.87 -17.26 16.47
N GLY A 101 -25.24 -18.11 15.66
CA GLY A 101 -25.39 -19.57 15.74
C GLY A 101 -24.95 -20.16 17.10
N LEU A 102 -23.94 -19.56 17.75
CA LEU A 102 -23.51 -19.97 19.09
C LEU A 102 -24.51 -19.56 20.19
N ILE A 103 -25.25 -18.46 20.00
CA ILE A 103 -26.27 -17.96 20.95
C ILE A 103 -27.60 -18.70 20.76
N VAL A 104 -28.03 -18.91 19.50
CA VAL A 104 -29.33 -19.49 19.14
C VAL A 104 -29.13 -20.83 18.43
N PRO A 105 -29.19 -21.97 19.13
CA PRO A 105 -28.95 -23.29 18.54
C PRO A 105 -29.95 -23.69 17.44
N GLN A 106 -31.14 -23.08 17.38
CA GLN A 106 -32.08 -23.31 16.27
C GLN A 106 -31.65 -22.66 14.95
N PHE A 107 -30.88 -21.57 15.01
CA PHE A 107 -30.36 -20.90 13.82
C PHE A 107 -29.29 -21.73 13.12
N GLN A 108 -28.56 -22.56 13.88
CA GLN A 108 -27.56 -23.49 13.35
C GLN A 108 -28.18 -24.48 12.34
N HIS A 109 -29.38 -25.00 12.62
CA HIS A 109 -30.08 -25.92 11.72
C HIS A 109 -30.54 -25.27 10.40
N ILE A 110 -30.81 -23.96 10.41
CA ILE A 110 -31.17 -23.21 9.19
C ILE A 110 -29.94 -23.00 8.31
N LEU A 111 -28.79 -22.68 8.92
CA LEU A 111 -27.50 -22.52 8.24
C LEU A 111 -26.97 -23.83 7.64
N GLU A 112 -27.19 -24.97 8.30
CA GLU A 112 -26.74 -26.29 7.83
C GLU A 112 -27.61 -26.87 6.69
N LYS A 113 -28.85 -26.39 6.54
CA LYS A 113 -29.83 -26.88 5.55
C LYS A 113 -29.40 -26.76 4.07
N PRO A 114 -28.73 -25.69 3.62
CA PRO A 114 -28.15 -25.65 2.27
C PRO A 114 -26.95 -26.58 2.11
N PHE A 115 -26.15 -26.78 3.16
CA PHE A 115 -24.96 -27.65 3.12
C PHE A 115 -25.28 -29.14 3.24
N SER A 116 -26.44 -29.50 3.81
CA SER A 116 -26.89 -30.90 3.89
C SER A 116 -27.31 -31.50 2.54
N LYS A 117 -27.44 -30.67 1.49
CA LYS A 117 -27.60 -31.13 0.10
C LYS A 117 -26.30 -31.63 -0.52
N ILE A 118 -25.14 -31.28 0.04
CA ILE A 118 -23.85 -31.82 -0.39
C ILE A 118 -23.71 -33.20 0.25
N PRO A 119 -23.51 -34.29 -0.52
CA PRO A 119 -23.42 -35.63 0.05
C PRO A 119 -22.20 -35.70 0.98
N GLN A 120 -22.44 -35.65 2.29
CA GLN A 120 -21.44 -35.93 3.29
C GLN A 120 -21.05 -37.40 3.14
N ARG A 121 -19.98 -37.67 2.40
CA ARG A 121 -19.27 -38.94 2.56
C ARG A 121 -18.93 -39.02 4.05
N ASN A 122 -19.55 -39.97 4.75
CA ASN A 122 -19.23 -40.29 6.13
C ASN A 122 -17.74 -40.59 6.23
N VAL A 123 -16.94 -39.55 6.51
CA VAL A 123 -15.58 -39.69 6.99
C VAL A 123 -15.76 -40.26 8.39
N GLY A 124 -15.76 -41.59 8.45
CA GLY A 124 -16.08 -42.35 9.64
C GLY A 124 -15.34 -41.77 10.85
N THR A 125 -16.10 -41.46 11.88
CA THR A 125 -15.67 -41.01 13.21
C THR A 125 -14.69 -41.96 13.90
N ASP A 126 -14.35 -43.08 13.26
CA ASP A 126 -13.36 -44.06 13.71
C ASP A 126 -11.93 -43.76 13.22
N ARG A 127 -11.73 -42.81 12.29
CA ARG A 127 -10.38 -42.39 11.87
C ARG A 127 -10.19 -40.87 11.69
N SER A 128 -9.28 -40.39 12.53
CA SER A 128 -8.33 -39.28 12.31
C SER A 128 -8.76 -37.91 12.85
N GLY A 129 -8.05 -37.46 13.89
CA GLY A 129 -8.01 -36.06 14.30
C GLY A 129 -7.64 -35.11 13.16
N PHE A 130 -7.05 -35.62 12.08
CA PHE A 130 -6.78 -34.90 10.84
C PHE A 130 -8.04 -34.30 10.19
N GLY A 131 -9.15 -35.04 10.11
CA GLY A 131 -10.40 -34.52 9.53
C GLY A 131 -11.00 -33.37 10.35
N LEU A 132 -10.92 -33.47 11.68
CA LEU A 132 -11.28 -32.38 12.58
C LEU A 132 -10.37 -31.16 12.39
N GLY A 133 -9.06 -31.40 12.20
CA GLY A 133 -8.08 -30.37 11.88
C GLY A 133 -8.39 -29.63 10.57
N ILE A 134 -8.83 -30.34 9.53
CA ILE A 134 -9.21 -29.74 8.26
C ILE A 134 -10.37 -28.76 8.43
N ALA A 135 -11.43 -29.17 9.13
CA ALA A 135 -12.60 -28.33 9.37
C ALA A 135 -12.26 -27.10 10.20
N LEU A 136 -11.42 -27.25 11.23
CA LEU A 136 -10.98 -26.17 12.09
C LEU A 136 -10.08 -25.15 11.36
N GLY A 137 -9.23 -25.61 10.44
CA GLY A 137 -8.35 -24.74 9.65
C GLY A 137 -9.12 -23.75 8.77
N ALA A 138 -10.22 -24.17 8.15
CA ALA A 138 -11.06 -23.28 7.33
C ALA A 138 -11.76 -22.19 8.16
N VAL A 139 -12.18 -22.53 9.39
CA VAL A 139 -12.81 -21.58 10.34
C VAL A 139 -11.80 -20.60 10.93
N TYR A 140 -10.50 -20.92 10.87
CA TYR A 140 -9.42 -20.09 11.41
C TYR A 140 -9.08 -18.89 10.51
N VAL A 141 -9.34 -19.00 9.20
CA VAL A 141 -8.96 -17.99 8.20
C VAL A 141 -9.52 -16.60 8.51
N PRO A 142 -10.81 -16.39 8.84
CA PRO A 142 -11.34 -15.04 9.10
C PRO A 142 -10.74 -14.35 10.33
N CYS A 143 -10.09 -15.11 11.23
CA CYS A 143 -9.60 -14.64 12.52
C CYS A 143 -8.11 -14.26 12.49
N ALA A 144 -7.38 -14.53 11.40
CA ALA A 144 -5.94 -14.28 11.29
C ALA A 144 -5.56 -12.86 10.82
N GLY A 145 -6.54 -11.95 10.78
CA GLY A 145 -6.32 -10.50 10.90
C GLY A 145 -5.39 -9.87 9.84
N PRO A 146 -4.61 -8.83 10.21
CA PRO A 146 -3.71 -8.10 9.31
C PRO A 146 -2.59 -8.95 8.69
N VAL A 147 -2.23 -10.08 9.32
CA VAL A 147 -1.17 -10.96 8.81
C VAL A 147 -1.63 -11.70 7.55
N LEU A 148 -2.90 -12.11 7.50
CA LEU A 148 -3.49 -12.63 6.27
C LEU A 148 -3.57 -11.57 5.17
N ALA A 149 -3.81 -10.31 5.52
CA ALA A 149 -3.75 -9.22 4.55
C ALA A 149 -2.34 -9.06 3.99
N ALA A 150 -1.30 -9.11 4.83
CA ALA A 150 0.09 -9.09 4.38
C ALA A 150 0.45 -10.29 3.49
N ILE A 151 -0.01 -11.51 3.83
CA ILE A 151 0.19 -12.72 2.99
C ILE A 151 -0.57 -12.60 1.67
N THR A 152 -1.78 -12.04 1.69
CA THR A 152 -2.60 -11.83 0.49
C THR A 152 -1.99 -10.78 -0.42
N VAL A 153 -1.49 -9.66 0.12
CA VAL A 153 -0.76 -8.63 -0.61
C VAL A 153 0.55 -9.18 -1.18
N ALA A 154 1.29 -9.98 -0.40
CA ALA A 154 2.48 -10.67 -0.89
C ALA A 154 2.16 -11.77 -1.93
N GLY A 155 0.93 -12.27 -1.96
CA GLY A 155 0.43 -13.22 -2.96
C GLY A 155 -0.13 -12.56 -4.22
N SER A 156 -0.64 -11.33 -4.12
CA SER A 156 -1.22 -10.58 -5.24
C SER A 156 -0.16 -10.00 -6.20
N THR A 157 1.12 -10.03 -5.83
CA THR A 157 2.25 -9.68 -6.71
C THR A 157 2.54 -10.73 -7.79
N GLY A 158 1.68 -11.76 -7.94
CA GLY A 158 1.68 -12.67 -9.09
C GLY A 158 2.75 -13.78 -9.08
N ARG A 159 3.68 -13.77 -8.12
CA ARG A 159 4.64 -14.85 -7.89
C ARG A 159 4.46 -15.39 -6.48
N ILE A 160 3.95 -16.62 -6.33
CA ILE A 160 4.02 -17.35 -5.06
C ILE A 160 5.50 -17.71 -4.83
N GLY A 161 6.26 -16.73 -4.34
CA GLY A 161 7.67 -16.90 -4.01
C GLY A 161 7.84 -17.81 -2.79
N VAL A 162 9.05 -18.35 -2.64
CA VAL A 162 9.44 -19.16 -1.48
C VAL A 162 9.16 -18.40 -0.18
N ASP A 163 9.28 -17.08 -0.19
CA ASP A 163 9.02 -16.21 0.96
C ASP A 163 7.57 -16.25 1.44
N THR A 164 6.58 -16.24 0.54
CA THR A 164 5.15 -16.30 0.91
C THR A 164 4.79 -17.67 1.48
N VAL A 165 5.36 -18.74 0.91
CA VAL A 165 5.19 -20.12 1.41
C VAL A 165 5.81 -20.28 2.79
N VAL A 166 7.05 -19.80 2.97
CA VAL A 166 7.76 -19.84 4.26
C VAL A 166 6.99 -19.05 5.31
N LEU A 167 6.54 -17.83 5.00
CA LEU A 167 5.75 -17.00 5.90
C LEU A 167 4.43 -17.69 6.32
N THR A 168 3.70 -18.27 5.36
CA THR A 168 2.43 -18.96 5.60
C THR A 168 2.61 -20.20 6.47
N LEU A 169 3.62 -21.02 6.18
CA LEU A 169 3.93 -22.23 6.95
C LEU A 169 4.41 -21.87 8.37
N SER A 170 5.30 -20.88 8.51
CA SER A 170 5.78 -20.41 9.81
C SER A 170 4.63 -19.83 10.65
N PHE A 171 3.71 -19.10 10.04
CA PHE A 171 2.51 -18.60 10.70
C PHE A 171 1.58 -19.73 11.16
N ALA A 172 1.30 -20.69 10.29
CA ALA A 172 0.47 -21.85 10.62
C ALA A 172 1.07 -22.68 11.77
N LEU A 173 2.39 -22.88 11.77
CA LEU A 173 3.12 -23.53 12.85
C LEU A 173 3.07 -22.71 14.16
N GLY A 174 3.24 -21.39 14.08
CA GLY A 174 3.12 -20.49 15.23
C GLY A 174 1.75 -20.58 15.90
N ALA A 175 0.67 -20.56 15.10
CA ALA A 175 -0.70 -20.69 15.58
C ALA A 175 -1.02 -22.07 16.16
N ALA A 176 -0.37 -23.12 15.65
CA ALA A 176 -0.55 -24.48 16.13
C ALA A 176 0.06 -24.74 17.51
N ILE A 177 1.12 -24.01 17.90
CA ILE A 177 1.84 -24.25 19.17
C ILE A 177 0.93 -24.02 20.40
N PRO A 178 0.22 -22.89 20.57
CA PRO A 178 -0.68 -22.69 21.71
C PRO A 178 -1.80 -23.73 21.73
N LEU A 179 -2.36 -24.07 20.58
CA LEU A 179 -3.41 -25.08 20.43
C LEU A 179 -2.93 -26.47 20.86
N LEU A 180 -1.70 -26.85 20.52
CA LEU A 180 -1.06 -28.10 20.98
C LEU A 180 -0.95 -28.12 22.51
N VAL A 181 -0.47 -27.01 23.09
CA VAL A 181 -0.31 -26.89 24.55
C VAL A 181 -1.66 -27.04 25.24
N PHE A 182 -2.72 -26.38 24.76
CA PHE A 182 -4.07 -26.53 25.32
C PHE A 182 -4.64 -27.93 25.13
N ALA A 183 -4.47 -28.54 23.95
CA ALA A 183 -4.93 -29.91 23.69
C ALA A 183 -4.26 -30.93 24.62
N LEU A 184 -2.96 -30.78 24.88
CA LEU A 184 -2.21 -31.63 25.82
C LEU A 184 -2.60 -31.36 27.28
N ALA A 185 -2.79 -30.10 27.66
CA ALA A 185 -3.27 -29.72 29.00
C ALA A 185 -4.67 -30.26 29.28
N GLY A 186 -5.52 -30.33 28.25
CA GLY A 186 -6.87 -30.88 28.30
C GLY A 186 -6.98 -32.29 28.83
N ARG A 187 -5.99 -33.14 28.53
CA ARG A 187 -5.92 -34.51 29.04
C ARG A 187 -5.78 -34.58 30.56
N ARG A 188 -5.02 -33.66 31.17
CA ARG A 188 -4.85 -33.61 32.64
C ARG A 188 -6.04 -32.96 33.35
N VAL A 189 -6.70 -32.01 32.68
CA VAL A 189 -7.80 -31.22 33.27
C VAL A 189 -9.16 -31.93 33.10
N GLY A 190 -9.36 -32.67 32.01
CA GLY A 190 -10.62 -33.35 31.68
C GLY A 190 -11.09 -34.38 32.72
N GLU A 191 -10.16 -35.00 33.46
CA GLU A 191 -10.49 -35.95 34.53
C GLU A 191 -10.95 -35.26 35.84
N ARG A 192 -10.62 -33.98 36.05
CA ARG A 192 -10.86 -33.28 37.33
C ARG A 192 -12.08 -32.37 37.36
N VAL A 193 -12.68 -31.99 36.23
CA VAL A 193 -13.63 -30.86 36.23
C VAL A 193 -15.03 -31.24 35.72
N LYS A 194 -15.79 -32.00 36.54
CA LYS A 194 -17.25 -32.16 36.36
C LYS A 194 -17.99 -30.81 36.35
N THR A 195 -17.43 -29.77 36.96
CA THR A 195 -17.95 -28.39 37.01
C THR A 195 -17.95 -27.70 35.65
N PHE A 196 -17.07 -28.08 34.72
CA PHE A 196 -16.92 -27.43 33.41
C PHE A 196 -18.06 -27.81 32.46
N ARG A 197 -18.50 -29.08 32.49
CA ARG A 197 -19.68 -29.53 31.73
C ARG A 197 -20.97 -28.83 32.17
N LYS A 198 -21.09 -28.42 33.43
CA LYS A 198 -22.26 -27.70 33.96
C LYS A 198 -22.36 -26.26 33.45
N HIS A 199 -21.25 -25.65 33.03
CA HIS A 199 -21.19 -24.27 32.52
C HIS A 199 -20.97 -24.20 31.01
N GLN A 200 -21.05 -25.32 30.29
CA GLN A 200 -20.78 -25.38 28.85
C GLN A 200 -21.73 -24.49 28.03
N SER A 201 -23.00 -24.36 28.46
CA SER A 201 -23.97 -23.43 27.86
C SER A 201 -23.61 -21.97 28.12
N ALA A 202 -23.18 -21.63 29.34
CA ALA A 202 -22.73 -20.29 29.69
C ALA A 202 -21.46 -19.89 28.92
N ILE A 203 -20.48 -20.79 28.79
CA ILE A 203 -19.25 -20.54 28.03
C ILE A 203 -19.55 -20.31 26.55
N ARG A 204 -20.46 -21.11 25.95
CA ARG A 204 -20.87 -20.94 24.56
C ARG A 204 -21.59 -19.59 24.35
N LEU A 205 -22.51 -19.25 25.24
CA LEU A 205 -23.25 -17.98 25.20
C LEU A 205 -22.30 -16.78 25.31
N THR A 206 -21.40 -16.79 26.29
CA THR A 206 -20.40 -15.73 26.48
C THR A 206 -19.46 -15.63 25.28
N GLY A 207 -19.01 -16.77 24.72
CA GLY A 207 -18.20 -16.80 23.51
C GLY A 207 -18.91 -16.20 22.28
N GLY A 208 -20.19 -16.51 22.09
CA GLY A 208 -21.02 -15.92 21.04
C GLY A 208 -21.19 -14.41 21.20
N ILE A 209 -21.46 -13.93 22.41
CA ILE A 209 -21.58 -12.48 22.72
C ILE A 209 -20.26 -11.75 22.44
N VAL A 210 -19.12 -12.30 22.88
CA VAL A 210 -17.79 -11.71 22.64
C VAL A 210 -17.46 -11.66 21.15
N MET A 211 -17.79 -12.72 20.38
CA MET A 211 -17.60 -12.74 18.93
C MET A 211 -18.42 -11.67 18.21
N ILE A 212 -19.69 -11.47 18.59
CA ILE A 212 -20.54 -10.42 18.02
C ILE A 212 -20.01 -9.04 18.41
N ALA A 213 -19.62 -8.84 19.66
CA ALA A 213 -19.04 -7.58 20.12
C ALA A 213 -17.75 -7.22 19.35
N LEU A 214 -16.90 -8.22 19.06
CA LEU A 214 -15.71 -8.04 18.23
C LEU A 214 -16.07 -7.71 16.77
N ALA A 215 -17.05 -8.39 16.19
CA ALA A 215 -17.51 -8.12 14.82
C ALA A 215 -18.06 -6.69 14.69
N ILE A 216 -18.83 -6.21 15.68
CA ILE A 216 -19.29 -4.82 15.78
C ILE A 216 -18.07 -3.88 15.92
N GLY A 217 -17.10 -4.21 16.78
CA GLY A 217 -15.86 -3.45 16.92
C GLY A 217 -15.07 -3.32 15.62
N LEU A 218 -15.07 -4.34 14.77
CA LEU A 218 -14.43 -4.30 13.44
C LEU A 218 -15.14 -3.37 12.46
N VAL A 219 -16.47 -3.20 12.56
CA VAL A 219 -17.21 -2.20 11.76
C VAL A 219 -16.75 -0.79 12.14
N PHE A 220 -16.53 -0.52 13.43
CA PHE A 220 -16.11 0.78 13.95
C PHE A 220 -14.58 0.97 14.02
N ASN A 221 -13.77 0.05 13.47
CA ASN A 221 -12.29 0.09 13.53
C ASN A 221 -11.70 0.16 14.96
N VAL A 222 -12.41 -0.37 15.95
CA VAL A 222 -12.00 -0.34 17.37
C VAL A 222 -10.69 -1.10 17.63
N PRO A 223 -10.39 -2.25 17.00
CA PRO A 223 -9.10 -2.92 17.18
C PRO A 223 -7.91 -2.09 16.73
N GLN A 224 -8.06 -1.31 15.64
CA GLN A 224 -7.05 -0.39 15.15
C GLN A 224 -6.83 0.79 16.11
N LEU A 225 -7.90 1.27 16.74
CA LEU A 225 -7.83 2.29 17.80
C LEU A 225 -7.09 1.76 19.05
N LEU A 226 -7.38 0.52 19.47
CA LEU A 226 -6.71 -0.13 20.59
C LEU A 226 -5.24 -0.43 20.30
N GLN A 227 -4.88 -0.87 19.10
CA GLN A 227 -3.48 -1.09 18.70
C GLN A 227 -2.66 0.21 18.73
N ARG A 228 -3.27 1.37 18.44
CA ARG A 228 -2.62 2.69 18.58
C ARG A 228 -2.43 3.13 20.03
N LEU A 229 -3.20 2.56 20.97
CA LEU A 229 -3.12 2.87 22.40
C LEU A 229 -2.15 1.95 23.15
N VAL A 230 -1.72 0.83 22.55
CA VAL A 230 -0.69 -0.04 23.12
C VAL A 230 0.69 0.58 22.83
N PRO A 231 1.55 0.79 23.86
CA PRO A 231 2.87 1.37 23.68
C PRO A 231 3.72 0.59 22.68
N ASP A 232 4.27 1.31 21.70
CA ASP A 232 5.01 0.80 20.55
C ASP A 232 6.42 0.32 20.93
N TYR A 233 6.49 -0.80 21.65
CA TYR A 233 7.74 -1.36 22.20
C TYR A 233 8.70 -1.89 21.11
N THR A 234 8.22 -2.04 19.88
CA THR A 234 8.99 -2.51 18.72
C THR A 234 9.74 -1.39 17.99
N SER A 235 9.28 -0.14 18.12
CA SER A 235 9.89 1.03 17.45
C SER A 235 11.36 1.25 17.85
N ALA A 236 11.72 0.98 19.11
CA ALA A 236 13.09 1.14 19.61
C ALA A 236 14.08 0.16 18.95
N ILE A 237 13.63 -1.07 18.65
CA ILE A 237 14.44 -2.09 17.98
C ILE A 237 14.52 -1.80 16.48
N GLN A 238 13.43 -1.29 15.91
CA GLN A 238 13.34 -0.93 14.50
C GLN A 238 14.20 0.30 14.15
N ASN A 239 14.26 1.28 15.06
CA ASN A 239 15.10 2.48 14.92
C ASN A 239 16.59 2.15 15.02
N GLN A 240 17.00 1.23 15.91
CA GLN A 240 18.39 0.76 15.97
C GLN A 240 18.87 0.02 14.72
N ILE A 241 17.95 -0.59 13.96
CA ILE A 241 18.27 -1.26 12.69
C ILE A 241 18.35 -0.24 11.55
N ASN A 242 17.49 0.78 11.57
CA ASN A 242 17.43 1.84 10.55
C ASN A 242 18.61 2.84 10.62
N GLU A 243 19.27 2.97 11.79
CA GLU A 243 20.36 3.94 12.02
C GLU A 243 21.77 3.38 11.78
N SER A 244 21.92 2.13 11.32
CA SER A 244 23.26 1.58 11.04
C SER A 244 23.83 2.10 9.71
N ASP A 245 25.12 2.48 9.70
CA ASP A 245 25.83 3.05 8.53
C ASP A 245 25.85 2.11 7.32
N GLU A 246 25.76 0.80 7.54
CA GLU A 246 25.63 -0.22 6.49
C GLU A 246 24.23 -0.25 5.86
N VAL A 247 23.19 0.07 6.64
CA VAL A 247 21.82 0.26 6.13
C VAL A 247 21.70 1.61 5.41
N GLN A 248 22.32 2.68 5.92
CA GLN A 248 22.42 3.98 5.22
C GLN A 248 23.17 3.88 3.89
N LYS A 249 24.24 3.07 3.80
CA LYS A 249 24.93 2.78 2.53
C LYS A 249 24.10 1.90 1.58
N ALA A 250 23.33 0.94 2.09
CA ALA A 250 22.37 0.17 1.30
C ALA A 250 21.14 0.99 0.88
N LEU A 251 20.89 2.13 1.55
CA LEU A 251 19.83 3.10 1.23
C LEU A 251 20.27 4.15 0.20
N ASN A 252 21.56 4.22 -0.16
CA ASN A 252 21.99 4.97 -1.33
C ASN A 252 21.61 4.17 -2.57
N LEU A 253 20.59 4.72 -3.26
CA LEU A 253 19.75 4.18 -4.32
C LEU A 253 18.59 3.28 -3.87
N GLY A 254 17.54 3.95 -3.42
CA GLY A 254 16.36 4.01 -4.28
C GLY A 254 15.17 3.15 -3.91
N GLY A 255 15.34 1.93 -3.41
CA GLY A 255 14.23 0.98 -3.33
C GLY A 255 14.71 -0.45 -3.17
N ILE A 256 13.87 -1.42 -3.54
CA ILE A 256 14.23 -2.84 -3.51
C ILE A 256 15.23 -3.11 -4.64
N VAL A 257 16.44 -3.55 -4.29
CA VAL A 257 17.47 -3.97 -5.27
C VAL A 257 17.15 -5.38 -5.75
N THR A 258 17.07 -5.53 -7.06
CA THR A 258 16.82 -6.78 -7.79
C THR A 258 17.95 -7.02 -8.79
N ASP A 259 18.00 -8.21 -9.39
CA ASP A 259 18.97 -8.49 -10.45
C ASP A 259 18.74 -7.63 -11.71
N GLU A 260 17.51 -7.16 -11.93
CA GLU A 260 17.13 -6.31 -13.06
C GLU A 260 17.59 -4.86 -12.90
N ASN A 261 17.68 -4.35 -11.66
CA ASN A 261 17.87 -2.91 -11.41
C ASN A 261 19.14 -2.56 -10.62
N ARG A 262 19.94 -3.57 -10.25
CA ARG A 262 21.16 -3.37 -9.44
C ARG A 262 22.15 -2.42 -10.11
N ASP A 263 22.26 -2.48 -11.44
CA ASP A 263 23.26 -1.76 -12.21
C ASP A 263 22.91 -0.29 -12.48
N LEU A 264 21.68 0.14 -12.15
CA LEU A 264 21.25 1.54 -12.25
C LEU A 264 22.13 2.47 -11.40
N ASP A 265 22.81 1.94 -10.39
CA ASP A 265 23.72 2.69 -9.52
C ASP A 265 25.05 3.10 -10.16
N LYS A 266 25.34 2.57 -11.35
CA LYS A 266 26.52 2.93 -12.14
C LYS A 266 26.38 4.28 -12.84
N CYS A 267 25.15 4.74 -13.06
CA CYS A 267 24.91 6.06 -13.64
C CYS A 267 24.83 7.12 -12.53
N SER A 268 25.43 8.28 -12.79
CA SER A 268 25.30 9.46 -11.97
C SER A 268 24.01 10.23 -12.30
N ASN A 269 23.53 11.05 -11.35
CA ASN A 269 22.37 11.89 -11.61
C ASN A 269 22.75 13.07 -12.52
N GLY A 270 22.24 13.06 -13.75
CA GLY A 270 22.45 14.12 -14.73
C GLY A 270 23.87 14.12 -15.32
N GLY A 271 24.44 12.94 -15.57
CA GLY A 271 25.77 12.79 -16.14
C GLY A 271 25.98 13.63 -17.42
N ILE A 272 27.08 14.38 -17.47
CA ILE A 272 27.41 15.25 -18.61
C ILE A 272 27.77 14.43 -19.87
N GLU A 273 28.27 13.22 -19.66
CA GLU A 273 28.62 12.25 -20.69
C GLU A 273 27.70 11.03 -20.58
N LEU A 274 27.51 10.29 -21.68
CA LEU A 274 26.74 9.05 -21.68
C LEU A 274 27.45 7.99 -20.84
N GLU A 275 26.72 7.39 -19.90
CA GLU A 275 27.18 6.33 -19.01
C GLU A 275 26.61 4.98 -19.47
N SER A 276 26.84 3.89 -18.73
CA SER A 276 26.23 2.59 -19.00
C SER A 276 25.88 1.91 -17.70
N CYS A 277 24.58 1.84 -17.40
CA CYS A 277 24.05 1.35 -16.12
C CYS A 277 23.14 0.13 -16.26
N GLY A 278 23.50 -0.76 -17.19
CA GLY A 278 22.83 -2.04 -17.39
C GLY A 278 21.56 -1.94 -18.22
N THR A 279 20.94 -3.08 -18.48
CA THR A 279 19.69 -3.18 -19.23
C THR A 279 18.57 -2.49 -18.47
N ALA A 280 17.71 -1.77 -19.20
CA ALA A 280 16.54 -1.13 -18.62
C ALA A 280 15.63 -2.15 -17.92
N PRO A 281 15.23 -1.92 -16.65
CA PRO A 281 14.29 -2.79 -15.96
C PRO A 281 12.93 -2.82 -16.68
N GLU A 282 12.20 -3.92 -16.54
CA GLU A 282 10.88 -4.05 -17.16
C GLU A 282 9.84 -3.07 -16.56
N ILE A 283 8.94 -2.61 -17.43
CA ILE A 283 7.75 -1.84 -17.04
C ILE A 283 6.68 -2.83 -16.57
N THR A 284 6.40 -2.85 -15.26
CA THR A 284 5.56 -3.87 -14.63
C THR A 284 4.52 -3.25 -13.70
N GLY A 285 3.44 -3.99 -13.45
CA GLY A 285 2.36 -3.55 -12.54
C GLY A 285 1.55 -2.37 -13.06
N ILE A 286 1.56 -2.12 -14.38
CA ILE A 286 0.79 -1.06 -14.99
C ILE A 286 -0.71 -1.40 -14.95
N THR A 287 -1.50 -0.46 -14.46
CA THR A 287 -2.95 -0.61 -14.32
C THR A 287 -3.64 -0.46 -15.66
N GLU A 288 -3.26 0.55 -16.43
CA GLU A 288 -3.80 0.86 -17.74
C GLU A 288 -2.75 1.61 -18.56
N TRP A 289 -2.78 1.39 -19.88
CA TRP A 289 -2.02 2.16 -20.86
C TRP A 289 -2.98 3.03 -21.67
N PHE A 290 -2.52 4.20 -22.09
CA PHE A 290 -3.20 5.01 -23.10
C PHE A 290 -2.19 5.71 -24.00
N ASN A 291 -2.66 6.31 -25.09
CA ASN A 291 -1.82 6.80 -26.20
C ASN A 291 -0.96 5.69 -26.83
N THR A 292 -1.43 4.45 -26.75
CA THR A 292 -0.84 3.30 -27.45
C THR A 292 -1.87 2.69 -28.38
N LYS A 293 -1.40 1.92 -29.36
CA LYS A 293 -2.30 1.19 -30.25
C LYS A 293 -3.21 0.27 -29.45
N ASP A 294 -4.52 0.48 -29.57
CA ASP A 294 -5.56 -0.27 -28.86
C ASP A 294 -5.41 -0.27 -27.32
N ASN A 295 -4.74 0.75 -26.74
CA ASN A 295 -4.39 0.80 -25.30
C ASN A 295 -3.60 -0.43 -24.83
N ALA A 296 -2.85 -1.07 -25.74
CA ALA A 296 -2.02 -2.22 -25.44
C ALA A 296 -0.79 -1.83 -24.60
N ALA A 297 -0.31 -2.77 -23.78
CA ALA A 297 0.93 -2.61 -23.05
C ALA A 297 2.12 -2.58 -24.02
N VAL A 298 3.10 -1.73 -23.73
CA VAL A 298 4.35 -1.62 -24.50
C VAL A 298 5.45 -2.36 -23.75
N SER A 299 6.14 -3.27 -24.45
CA SER A 299 7.33 -3.96 -23.93
C SER A 299 8.60 -3.27 -24.41
N LEU A 300 9.59 -3.11 -23.53
CA LEU A 300 10.89 -2.53 -23.90
C LEU A 300 11.67 -3.38 -24.91
N ASP A 301 11.42 -4.69 -24.95
CA ASP A 301 12.03 -5.59 -25.94
C ASP A 301 11.50 -5.32 -27.36
N GLU A 302 10.23 -4.89 -27.49
CA GLU A 302 9.64 -4.51 -28.78
C GLU A 302 10.17 -3.16 -29.29
N LEU A 303 10.78 -2.36 -28.40
CA LEU A 303 11.37 -1.06 -28.71
C LEU A 303 12.87 -1.12 -29.02
N ARG A 304 13.48 -2.31 -29.04
CA ARG A 304 14.88 -2.47 -29.46
C ARG A 304 15.08 -1.91 -30.87
N GLY A 305 16.18 -1.19 -31.07
CA GLY A 305 16.45 -0.40 -32.27
C GLY A 305 16.00 1.06 -32.19
N LYS A 306 15.17 1.44 -31.21
CA LYS A 306 14.80 2.83 -30.91
C LYS A 306 15.53 3.35 -29.68
N VAL A 307 15.71 4.66 -29.59
CA VAL A 307 16.09 5.33 -28.34
C VAL A 307 14.82 5.50 -27.51
N VAL A 308 14.83 5.14 -26.24
CA VAL A 308 13.64 5.21 -25.37
C VAL A 308 13.89 6.15 -24.20
N LEU A 309 12.99 7.10 -23.97
CA LEU A 309 12.97 7.95 -22.78
C LEU A 309 11.81 7.50 -21.87
N ILE A 310 12.14 7.00 -20.69
CA ILE A 310 11.15 6.77 -19.63
C ILE A 310 11.06 8.04 -18.79
N ASP A 311 9.89 8.66 -18.76
CA ASP A 311 9.64 9.89 -17.99
C ASP A 311 8.63 9.63 -16.86
N PHE A 312 9.07 9.72 -15.61
CA PHE A 312 8.22 9.59 -14.43
C PHE A 312 7.62 10.93 -14.06
N TRP A 313 6.29 10.98 -14.04
CA TRP A 313 5.55 12.22 -13.80
C TRP A 313 4.28 12.00 -12.97
N ALA A 314 3.77 13.09 -12.41
CA ALA A 314 2.46 13.17 -11.76
C ALA A 314 1.80 14.47 -12.22
N TYR A 315 0.53 14.42 -12.63
CA TYR A 315 -0.07 15.56 -13.34
C TYR A 315 -0.28 16.79 -12.44
N SER A 316 -0.41 16.61 -11.12
CA SER A 316 -0.55 17.73 -10.17
C SER A 316 0.79 18.30 -9.67
N CYS A 317 1.91 17.66 -10.01
CA CYS A 317 3.25 18.08 -9.60
C CYS A 317 3.77 19.24 -10.45
N ILE A 318 3.97 20.43 -9.86
CA ILE A 318 4.40 21.62 -10.62
C ILE A 318 5.74 21.43 -11.35
N ASN A 319 6.69 20.72 -10.74
CA ASN A 319 7.99 20.45 -11.36
C ASN A 319 7.81 19.59 -12.63
N CYS A 320 6.88 18.62 -12.60
CA CYS A 320 6.50 17.88 -13.80
C CYS A 320 5.83 18.80 -14.82
N GLN A 321 4.90 19.66 -14.41
CA GLN A 321 4.20 20.58 -15.33
C GLN A 321 5.17 21.49 -16.09
N ARG A 322 6.27 21.95 -15.46
CA ARG A 322 7.33 22.73 -16.14
C ARG A 322 8.24 21.86 -17.02
N SER A 323 8.46 20.60 -16.64
CA SER A 323 9.29 19.66 -17.41
C SER A 323 8.60 19.06 -18.63
N LEU A 324 7.28 18.85 -18.58
CA LEU A 324 6.49 18.19 -19.64
C LEU A 324 6.56 18.90 -21.00
N PRO A 325 6.56 20.25 -21.09
CA PRO A 325 6.78 20.97 -22.35
C PRO A 325 8.09 20.61 -23.06
N HIS A 326 9.17 20.32 -22.32
CA HIS A 326 10.43 19.88 -22.92
C HIS A 326 10.31 18.44 -23.46
N VAL A 327 9.68 17.54 -22.69
CA VAL A 327 9.51 16.13 -23.08
C VAL A 327 8.61 15.99 -24.31
N THR A 328 7.51 16.74 -24.34
CA THR A 328 6.60 16.81 -25.51
C THR A 328 7.32 17.37 -26.74
N ALA A 329 8.07 18.47 -26.59
CA ALA A 329 8.87 19.01 -27.68
C ALA A 329 9.93 18.02 -28.21
N TRP A 330 10.56 17.23 -27.34
CA TRP A 330 11.49 16.18 -27.78
C TRP A 330 10.78 15.05 -28.52
N TYR A 331 9.62 14.61 -28.03
CA TYR A 331 8.84 13.59 -28.71
C TYR A 331 8.46 14.05 -30.13
N ASP A 332 7.86 15.22 -30.26
CA ASP A 332 7.45 15.80 -31.55
C ASP A 332 8.63 16.01 -32.51
N ALA A 333 9.80 16.40 -31.97
CA ALA A 333 10.98 16.66 -32.80
C ALA A 333 11.69 15.37 -33.26
N TYR A 334 11.60 14.29 -32.50
CA TYR A 334 12.49 13.14 -32.66
C TYR A 334 11.78 11.79 -32.84
N GLU A 335 10.46 11.72 -32.77
CA GLU A 335 9.71 10.46 -32.96
C GLU A 335 10.04 9.78 -34.30
N ASP A 336 10.02 10.56 -35.39
CA ASP A 336 10.33 10.10 -36.75
C ASP A 336 11.82 9.72 -36.93
N ALA A 337 12.69 10.24 -36.05
CA ALA A 337 14.11 9.92 -36.05
C ALA A 337 14.44 8.66 -35.24
N GLY A 338 13.46 8.09 -34.53
CA GLY A 338 13.62 6.86 -33.75
C GLY A 338 13.61 7.05 -32.23
N LEU A 339 13.13 8.20 -31.72
CA LEU A 339 12.86 8.37 -30.29
C LEU A 339 11.48 7.78 -29.96
N GLU A 340 11.39 7.06 -28.86
CA GLU A 340 10.14 6.69 -28.21
C GLU A 340 10.13 7.29 -26.81
N VAL A 341 9.02 7.91 -26.41
CA VAL A 341 8.83 8.40 -25.05
C VAL A 341 7.75 7.56 -24.37
N ILE A 342 8.00 7.10 -23.14
CA ILE A 342 6.99 6.47 -22.30
C ILE A 342 6.85 7.30 -21.03
N GLY A 343 5.71 7.96 -20.88
CA GLY A 343 5.33 8.64 -19.65
C GLY A 343 4.84 7.64 -18.61
N VAL A 344 5.63 7.34 -17.59
CA VAL A 344 5.17 6.54 -16.45
C VAL A 344 4.52 7.47 -15.42
N HIS A 345 3.20 7.50 -15.43
CA HIS A 345 2.43 8.26 -14.45
C HIS A 345 2.43 7.51 -13.11
N ALA A 346 3.20 8.03 -12.16
CA ALA A 346 3.31 7.50 -10.80
C ALA A 346 2.59 8.45 -9.82
N PRO A 347 1.48 8.05 -9.20
CA PRO A 347 0.64 8.95 -8.42
C PRO A 347 1.27 9.30 -7.06
N GLU A 348 1.33 10.59 -6.75
CA GLU A 348 1.67 11.12 -5.43
C GLU A 348 0.45 11.10 -4.48
N TYR A 349 -0.72 11.43 -5.02
CA TYR A 349 -1.98 11.51 -4.28
C TYR A 349 -2.98 10.44 -4.71
N ALA A 350 -3.94 10.12 -3.83
CA ALA A 350 -4.95 9.10 -4.12
C ALA A 350 -5.82 9.47 -5.35
N PHE A 351 -6.15 10.75 -5.54
CA PHE A 351 -6.94 11.20 -6.67
C PHE A 351 -6.22 11.04 -8.02
N GLU A 352 -4.89 10.94 -8.01
CA GLU A 352 -4.08 10.71 -9.21
C GLU A 352 -4.10 9.25 -9.66
N LYS A 353 -4.68 8.35 -8.85
CA LYS A 353 -4.91 6.96 -9.26
C LYS A 353 -6.10 6.80 -10.22
N GLU A 354 -6.95 7.81 -10.28
CA GLU A 354 -8.14 7.79 -11.14
C GLU A 354 -7.72 8.03 -12.59
N VAL A 355 -7.87 6.99 -13.42
CA VAL A 355 -7.41 6.98 -14.83
C VAL A 355 -7.92 8.19 -15.62
N ASN A 356 -9.18 8.58 -15.42
CA ASN A 356 -9.77 9.71 -16.14
C ASN A 356 -9.13 11.05 -15.76
N ASN A 357 -8.69 11.22 -14.50
CA ASN A 357 -7.97 12.42 -14.08
C ASN A 357 -6.60 12.49 -14.75
N VAL A 358 -5.90 11.35 -14.85
CA VAL A 358 -4.61 11.25 -15.53
C VAL A 358 -4.74 11.57 -17.03
N LYS A 359 -5.75 11.02 -17.70
CA LYS A 359 -6.02 11.30 -19.12
C LYS A 359 -6.33 12.78 -19.37
N ALA A 360 -7.17 13.39 -18.53
CA ALA A 360 -7.45 14.82 -18.62
C ALA A 360 -6.19 15.68 -18.37
N GLY A 361 -5.34 15.28 -17.43
CA GLY A 361 -4.04 15.90 -17.19
C GLY A 361 -3.12 15.80 -18.42
N ALA A 362 -2.99 14.60 -18.98
CA ALA A 362 -2.18 14.35 -20.17
C ALA A 362 -2.62 15.20 -21.36
N GLU A 363 -3.92 15.28 -21.63
CA GLU A 363 -4.48 16.12 -22.70
C GLU A 363 -4.17 17.61 -22.47
N ASN A 364 -4.27 18.11 -21.24
CA ASN A 364 -3.96 19.51 -20.92
C ASN A 364 -2.48 19.87 -21.12
N PHE A 365 -1.58 18.90 -21.00
CA PHE A 365 -0.13 19.10 -21.20
C PHE A 365 0.34 18.70 -22.60
N GLY A 366 -0.57 18.37 -23.52
CA GLY A 366 -0.21 17.98 -24.89
C GLY A 366 0.58 16.68 -24.97
N ILE A 367 0.33 15.75 -24.04
CA ILE A 367 1.00 14.45 -24.02
C ILE A 367 0.31 13.52 -25.01
N ASP A 368 0.95 13.32 -26.15
CA ASP A 368 0.52 12.39 -27.20
C ASP A 368 1.32 11.08 -27.25
N TYR A 369 2.46 11.02 -26.55
CA TYR A 369 3.26 9.81 -26.40
C TYR A 369 2.60 8.76 -25.47
N PRO A 370 2.98 7.47 -25.57
CA PRO A 370 2.50 6.41 -24.67
C PRO A 370 2.58 6.75 -23.18
N VAL A 371 1.50 6.48 -22.45
CA VAL A 371 1.45 6.67 -20.99
C VAL A 371 1.09 5.36 -20.28
N ALA A 372 1.88 5.03 -19.26
CA ALA A 372 1.70 3.88 -18.38
C ALA A 372 1.25 4.34 -16.98
N ILE A 373 0.08 3.90 -16.50
CA ILE A 373 -0.44 4.27 -15.18
C ILE A 373 0.06 3.29 -14.11
N ASP A 374 1.04 3.73 -13.31
CA ASP A 374 1.71 2.93 -12.27
C ASP A 374 1.08 3.12 -10.87
N ASN A 375 -0.21 2.79 -10.72
CA ASN A 375 -0.96 3.03 -9.48
C ASN A 375 -0.45 2.24 -8.26
N SER A 376 0.29 1.16 -8.49
CA SER A 376 0.93 0.34 -7.46
C SER A 376 2.41 0.70 -7.23
N LEU A 377 2.94 1.73 -7.91
CA LEU A 377 4.35 2.15 -7.85
C LEU A 377 5.32 0.99 -8.12
N SER A 378 4.91 0.03 -8.94
CA SER A 378 5.67 -1.18 -9.24
C SER A 378 6.80 -0.88 -10.20
N THR A 379 6.53 -0.13 -11.27
CA THR A 379 7.58 0.33 -12.20
C THR A 379 8.47 1.37 -11.53
N TRP A 380 7.89 2.33 -10.80
CA TRP A 380 8.62 3.29 -9.97
C TRP A 380 9.63 2.61 -9.04
N THR A 381 9.18 1.56 -8.34
CA THR A 381 10.06 0.78 -7.45
C THR A 381 11.10 -0.02 -8.23
N ASN A 382 10.73 -0.62 -9.37
CA ASN A 382 11.67 -1.40 -10.19
C ASN A 382 12.79 -0.53 -10.76
N TYR A 383 12.49 0.72 -11.15
CA TYR A 383 13.47 1.70 -11.59
C TYR A 383 14.23 2.39 -10.45
N ARG A 384 13.98 2.00 -9.19
CA ARG A 384 14.58 2.58 -7.98
C ARG A 384 14.39 4.10 -7.89
N ASN A 385 13.29 4.63 -8.47
CA ASN A 385 13.03 6.06 -8.53
C ASN A 385 12.59 6.62 -7.15
N ARG A 386 12.81 7.92 -6.95
CA ARG A 386 12.50 8.64 -5.71
C ARG A 386 11.91 10.04 -5.92
N TYR A 387 11.90 10.56 -7.15
CA TYR A 387 11.57 11.96 -7.40
C TYR A 387 10.64 12.14 -8.60
N TRP A 388 9.90 13.24 -8.55
CA TRP A 388 9.11 13.77 -9.65
C TRP A 388 9.67 15.15 -10.05
N PRO A 389 9.94 15.40 -11.34
CA PRO A 389 10.05 14.42 -12.43
C PRO A 389 11.33 13.55 -12.28
N ALA A 390 11.40 12.48 -13.05
CA ALA A 390 12.64 11.73 -13.25
C ALA A 390 12.65 11.06 -14.63
N SER A 391 13.79 11.09 -15.31
CA SER A 391 13.92 10.56 -16.66
C SER A 391 15.06 9.55 -16.76
N TYR A 392 14.82 8.45 -17.49
CA TYR A 392 15.80 7.40 -17.76
C TYR A 392 15.89 7.22 -19.27
N LEU A 393 17.07 7.50 -19.83
CA LEU A 393 17.33 7.41 -21.26
C LEU A 393 18.00 6.08 -21.59
N ILE A 394 17.42 5.38 -22.55
CA ILE A 394 17.77 4.01 -22.95
C ILE A 394 18.19 4.05 -24.42
N ASP A 395 19.30 3.39 -24.75
CA ASP A 395 19.76 3.26 -26.13
C ASP A 395 19.03 2.16 -26.92
N ALA A 396 19.34 2.05 -28.21
CA ALA A 396 18.77 1.07 -29.13
C ALA A 396 18.99 -0.41 -28.70
N ASP A 397 20.03 -0.67 -27.92
CA ASP A 397 20.33 -2.01 -27.38
C ASP A 397 19.55 -2.31 -26.09
N GLY A 398 18.81 -1.34 -25.56
CA GLY A 398 18.06 -1.46 -24.32
C GLY A 398 18.85 -1.17 -23.06
N THR A 399 20.02 -0.55 -23.18
CA THR A 399 20.87 -0.20 -22.04
C THR A 399 20.54 1.20 -21.55
N VAL A 400 20.42 1.39 -20.24
CA VAL A 400 20.26 2.73 -19.65
C VAL A 400 21.59 3.47 -19.76
N ARG A 401 21.56 4.66 -20.36
CA ARG A 401 22.74 5.47 -20.68
C ARG A 401 22.79 6.81 -19.97
N HIS A 402 21.66 7.28 -19.45
CA HIS A 402 21.57 8.52 -18.69
C HIS A 402 20.37 8.46 -17.75
N ILE A 403 20.56 8.95 -16.51
CA ILE A 403 19.52 9.05 -15.50
C ILE A 403 19.50 10.49 -15.01
N LYS A 404 18.33 11.13 -15.04
CA LYS A 404 18.14 12.49 -14.53
C LYS A 404 17.00 12.50 -13.52
N LEU A 405 17.32 12.79 -12.28
CA LEU A 405 16.37 12.92 -11.18
C LEU A 405 16.12 14.40 -10.89
N GLY A 406 14.85 14.77 -10.77
CA GLY A 406 14.40 16.14 -10.57
C GLY A 406 14.42 16.98 -11.84
N GLU A 407 13.87 18.17 -11.73
CA GLU A 407 13.71 19.16 -12.80
C GLU A 407 15.07 19.68 -13.36
N GLY A 408 15.02 20.25 -14.57
CA GLY A 408 16.17 20.85 -15.26
C GLY A 408 17.06 19.87 -16.01
N GLY A 409 18.20 20.37 -16.51
CA GLY A 409 19.15 19.56 -17.29
C GLY A 409 18.64 19.15 -18.67
N TYR A 410 17.76 19.98 -19.26
CA TYR A 410 17.12 19.75 -20.54
C TYR A 410 18.13 19.69 -21.68
N ASP A 411 19.01 20.69 -21.79
CA ASP A 411 20.06 20.73 -22.83
C ASP A 411 20.97 19.49 -22.82
N THR A 412 21.40 19.05 -21.63
CA THR A 412 22.24 17.86 -21.48
C THR A 412 21.49 16.61 -21.90
N THR A 413 20.23 16.47 -21.47
CA THR A 413 19.41 15.30 -21.79
C THR A 413 19.08 15.26 -23.28
N GLU A 414 18.75 16.39 -23.89
CA GLU A 414 18.50 16.48 -25.33
C GLU A 414 19.76 16.19 -26.15
N LYS A 415 20.93 16.70 -25.73
CA LYS A 415 22.21 16.36 -26.35
C LYS A 415 22.43 14.85 -26.35
N HIS A 416 22.12 14.17 -25.24
CA HIS A 416 22.22 12.71 -25.13
C HIS A 416 21.21 11.97 -26.00
N ILE A 417 19.96 12.44 -26.06
CA ILE A 417 18.94 11.91 -26.98
C ILE A 417 19.47 11.96 -28.42
N ARG A 418 19.94 13.13 -28.86
CA ARG A 418 20.47 13.33 -30.22
C ARG A 418 21.69 12.47 -30.51
N ALA A 419 22.58 12.29 -29.53
CA ALA A 419 23.74 11.42 -29.66
C ALA A 419 23.32 9.95 -29.84
N LEU A 420 22.42 9.45 -28.99
CA LEU A 420 21.95 8.07 -29.08
C LEU A 420 21.14 7.81 -30.36
N LEU A 421 20.39 8.80 -30.86
CA LEU A 421 19.68 8.69 -32.14
C LEU A 421 20.67 8.53 -33.30
N LYS A 422 21.78 9.28 -33.27
CA LYS A 422 22.87 9.14 -34.24
C LYS A 422 23.64 7.82 -34.10
N ASP A 423 23.81 7.32 -32.89
CA ASP A 423 24.43 6.02 -32.65
C ASP A 423 23.54 4.89 -33.18
N ALA A 424 22.21 4.98 -32.99
CA ALA A 424 21.24 4.01 -33.49
C ALA A 424 21.09 4.05 -35.03
N ASN A 425 21.11 5.26 -35.61
CA ASN A 425 21.05 5.47 -37.06
C ASN A 425 21.97 6.64 -37.48
N PRO A 426 23.21 6.35 -37.94
CA PRO A 426 24.17 7.37 -38.35
C PRO A 426 23.65 8.32 -39.45
N ASP A 427 22.76 7.81 -40.31
CA ASP A 427 22.18 8.54 -41.43
C ASP A 427 20.92 9.35 -41.07
N ALA A 428 20.42 9.25 -39.83
CA ALA A 428 19.24 9.98 -39.38
C ALA A 428 19.44 11.51 -39.50
N THR A 429 18.52 12.21 -40.16
CA THR A 429 18.55 13.67 -40.21
C THR A 429 17.76 14.22 -39.04
N LEU A 430 18.46 14.82 -38.07
CA LEU A 430 17.82 15.41 -36.89
C LEU A 430 17.51 16.90 -37.15
N PRO A 431 16.37 17.42 -36.68
CA PRO A 431 16.09 18.86 -36.69
C PRO A 431 17.10 19.63 -35.80
N ALA A 432 16.96 20.96 -35.75
CA ALA A 432 17.64 21.75 -34.72
C ALA A 432 17.22 21.29 -33.31
N ALA A 433 18.02 21.60 -32.31
CA ALA A 433 17.60 21.38 -30.92
C ALA A 433 16.33 22.18 -30.62
N THR A 434 15.50 21.65 -29.72
CA THR A 434 14.26 22.29 -29.30
C THR A 434 14.55 23.61 -28.59
N ASP A 435 13.69 24.61 -28.80
CA ASP A 435 13.84 25.97 -28.26
C ASP A 435 12.73 26.23 -27.22
N VAL A 436 12.68 25.36 -26.20
CA VAL A 436 11.77 25.51 -25.06
C VAL A 436 12.52 26.24 -23.95
N ALA A 437 11.94 27.33 -23.43
CA ALA A 437 12.55 28.10 -22.37
C ALA A 437 12.73 27.26 -21.10
N ASP A 438 13.94 27.29 -20.52
CA ASP A 438 14.21 26.65 -19.23
C ASP A 438 13.80 27.60 -18.09
N ASP A 439 12.61 27.35 -17.56
CA ASP A 439 12.04 28.08 -16.41
C ASP A 439 12.35 27.38 -15.07
N THR A 440 13.36 26.50 -15.01
CA THR A 440 13.72 25.76 -13.78
C THR A 440 14.22 26.72 -12.70
N PRO A 441 13.62 26.73 -11.50
CA PRO A 441 14.13 27.54 -10.40
C PRO A 441 15.49 27.04 -9.90
N GLU A 442 16.38 27.95 -9.49
CA GLU A 442 17.65 27.55 -8.87
C GLU A 442 17.40 26.69 -7.62
N SER A 443 18.20 25.62 -7.45
CA SER A 443 18.03 24.68 -6.35
C SER A 443 18.12 25.39 -4.98
N GLY A 444 17.03 25.35 -4.22
CA GLY A 444 16.93 25.98 -2.90
C GLY A 444 16.61 27.47 -2.92
N ALA A 445 16.38 28.06 -4.10
CA ALA A 445 15.92 29.44 -4.23
C ALA A 445 14.44 29.60 -3.87
N THR A 446 13.66 28.52 -3.94
CA THR A 446 12.24 28.50 -3.59
C THR A 446 11.95 27.77 -2.29
N THR A 447 10.80 28.06 -1.67
CA THR A 447 10.28 27.28 -0.56
C THR A 447 10.11 25.81 -0.97
N ARG A 448 10.50 24.89 -0.10
CA ARG A 448 10.24 23.46 -0.32
C ARG A 448 8.73 23.20 -0.36
N GLU A 449 8.30 22.24 -1.17
CA GLU A 449 6.90 21.80 -1.19
C GLU A 449 6.36 21.62 0.24
N THR A 450 5.23 22.27 0.50
CA THR A 450 4.63 22.37 1.82
C THR A 450 3.41 21.45 1.86
N TYR A 451 3.61 20.23 2.34
CA TYR A 451 2.55 19.24 2.48
C TYR A 451 1.66 19.54 3.68
N LEU A 452 0.35 19.55 3.46
CA LEU A 452 -0.65 19.79 4.49
C LEU A 452 -1.11 18.48 5.14
N GLY A 453 -1.03 17.35 4.45
CA GLY A 453 -1.31 16.04 5.05
C GLY A 453 -0.32 15.64 6.16
N SER A 454 -0.80 14.95 7.19
CA SER A 454 0.02 14.65 8.37
C SER A 454 1.25 13.76 8.13
N THR A 455 1.30 13.01 7.02
CA THR A 455 2.38 12.03 6.80
C THR A 455 3.64 12.60 6.16
N LYS A 456 3.53 13.75 5.48
CA LYS A 456 4.65 14.39 4.75
C LYS A 456 4.92 15.82 5.23
N GLU A 457 4.20 16.29 6.25
CA GLU A 457 4.39 17.61 6.83
C GLU A 457 5.84 17.79 7.33
N VAL A 458 6.44 18.95 7.04
CA VAL A 458 7.84 19.26 7.40
C VAL A 458 8.07 20.70 7.91
N ASN A 459 7.09 21.59 7.79
CA ASN A 459 7.24 23.03 8.03
C ASN A 459 5.97 23.70 8.59
N PHE A 460 5.14 22.94 9.31
CA PHE A 460 4.04 23.44 10.13
C PHE A 460 4.59 24.12 11.39
N VAL A 461 3.99 25.26 11.73
CA VAL A 461 4.30 26.00 12.95
C VAL A 461 3.01 26.29 13.71
N GLY A 462 2.81 25.58 14.80
CA GLY A 462 1.70 25.75 15.73
C GLY A 462 2.04 25.18 17.10
N ALA A 463 1.27 25.56 18.13
CA ALA A 463 1.42 24.96 19.45
C ALA A 463 0.70 23.61 19.56
N GLU A 464 -0.25 23.40 18.66
CA GLU A 464 -1.11 22.24 18.56
C GLU A 464 -0.38 21.05 17.92
N LYS A 465 -0.77 19.85 18.32
CA LYS A 465 -0.21 18.63 17.76
C LYS A 465 -0.73 18.43 16.33
N TYR A 466 0.18 18.34 15.36
CA TYR A 466 -0.18 18.07 13.96
C TYR A 466 -0.28 16.56 13.70
N THR A 467 -1.45 15.98 13.97
CA THR A 467 -1.71 14.56 13.72
C THR A 467 -3.09 14.32 13.16
N LYS A 468 -3.27 13.18 12.47
CA LYS A 468 -4.55 12.79 11.86
C LYS A 468 -5.73 12.92 12.84
N GLY A 469 -6.80 13.58 12.37
CA GLY A 469 -8.06 13.80 13.08
C GLY A 469 -8.45 15.27 13.16
N GLN A 470 -9.58 15.53 13.81
CA GLN A 470 -10.12 16.88 13.96
C GLN A 470 -9.40 17.67 15.07
N ALA A 471 -9.00 18.89 14.76
CA ALA A 471 -8.41 19.82 15.71
C ALA A 471 -8.72 21.28 15.32
N ASP A 472 -8.79 22.15 16.33
CA ASP A 472 -8.83 23.59 16.17
C ASP A 472 -7.41 24.15 16.30
N PHE A 473 -7.03 25.00 15.35
CA PHE A 473 -5.71 25.61 15.28
C PHE A 473 -5.77 27.12 15.49
N ARG A 474 -4.66 27.69 15.96
CA ARG A 474 -4.49 29.14 16.11
C ARG A 474 -3.18 29.59 15.48
N LEU A 475 -3.23 30.74 14.83
CA LEU A 475 -2.01 31.34 14.25
C LEU A 475 -1.01 31.71 15.37
N PRO A 476 0.29 31.41 15.17
CA PRO A 476 1.32 31.87 16.07
C PRO A 476 1.48 33.39 15.98
N LYS A 477 2.08 34.01 17.01
CA LYS A 477 2.38 35.45 17.01
C LYS A 477 3.35 35.85 15.89
N GLN A 478 4.26 34.96 15.54
CA GLN A 478 5.22 35.10 14.46
C GLN A 478 5.28 33.78 13.71
N LEU A 479 5.18 33.85 12.39
CA LEU A 479 5.38 32.71 11.50
C LEU A 479 6.78 32.86 10.89
N PRO A 480 7.68 31.87 11.03
CA PRO A 480 8.98 31.87 10.35
C PRO A 480 8.83 31.91 8.82
N ALA A 481 9.91 32.21 8.11
CA ALA A 481 9.94 32.08 6.65
C ALA A 481 9.76 30.60 6.22
N ASN A 482 9.29 30.37 4.99
CA ASN A 482 9.17 29.04 4.39
C ASN A 482 8.36 28.05 5.23
N SER A 483 7.34 28.54 5.94
CA SER A 483 6.57 27.81 6.94
C SER A 483 5.08 28.15 6.83
N PHE A 484 4.22 27.23 7.27
CA PHE A 484 2.78 27.46 7.31
C PHE A 484 2.19 27.28 8.71
N ALA A 485 1.05 27.92 8.95
CA ALA A 485 0.25 27.76 10.15
C ALA A 485 -1.23 27.69 9.80
N LEU A 486 -2.02 27.03 10.65
CA LEU A 486 -3.45 26.89 10.47
C LEU A 486 -4.21 27.74 11.51
N SER A 487 -5.43 28.13 11.15
CA SER A 487 -6.41 28.77 12.00
C SER A 487 -7.78 28.14 11.79
N GLY A 488 -8.58 28.03 12.85
CA GLY A 488 -9.92 27.45 12.79
C GLY A 488 -9.90 25.91 12.85
N GLY A 489 -11.07 25.32 12.61
CA GLY A 489 -11.27 23.88 12.71
C GLY A 489 -10.89 23.14 11.42
N TRP A 490 -10.06 22.12 11.57
CA TRP A 490 -9.56 21.27 10.47
C TRP A 490 -9.70 19.79 10.82
N ASP A 491 -10.04 18.97 9.84
CA ASP A 491 -9.84 17.53 9.86
C ASP A 491 -8.54 17.23 9.11
N ILE A 492 -7.52 16.81 9.85
CA ILE A 492 -6.21 16.50 9.29
C ILE A 492 -6.24 15.06 8.78
N GLY A 493 -6.16 14.89 7.46
CA GLY A 493 -5.98 13.61 6.80
C GLY A 493 -4.51 13.20 6.72
N THR A 494 -4.26 12.04 6.12
CA THR A 494 -2.88 11.60 5.83
C THR A 494 -2.28 12.38 4.68
N GLN A 495 -3.06 12.66 3.63
CA GLN A 495 -2.60 13.33 2.41
C GLN A 495 -3.08 14.79 2.27
N SER A 496 -4.21 15.13 2.90
CA SER A 496 -4.85 16.45 2.79
C SER A 496 -5.37 16.95 4.13
N ILE A 497 -5.80 18.20 4.16
CA ILE A 497 -6.58 18.80 5.24
C ILE A 497 -7.93 19.29 4.71
N THR A 498 -8.97 19.13 5.52
CA THR A 498 -10.35 19.50 5.17
C THR A 498 -10.89 20.46 6.24
N PRO A 499 -11.50 21.60 5.87
CA PRO A 499 -12.07 22.51 6.85
C PRO A 499 -13.32 21.91 7.51
N THR A 500 -13.43 21.97 8.84
CA THR A 500 -14.61 21.52 9.59
C THR A 500 -15.61 22.64 9.87
N GLY A 501 -15.25 23.90 9.57
CA GLY A 501 -16.09 25.07 9.74
C GLY A 501 -15.76 26.19 8.76
N THR A 502 -16.52 27.28 8.83
CA THR A 502 -16.44 28.39 7.86
C THR A 502 -15.29 29.38 8.12
N GLU A 503 -14.50 29.22 9.19
CA GLU A 503 -13.39 30.10 9.55
C GLU A 503 -12.01 29.44 9.41
N ALA A 504 -11.94 28.31 8.72
CA ALA A 504 -10.69 27.59 8.48
C ALA A 504 -9.80 28.33 7.47
N SER A 505 -8.59 28.71 7.90
CA SER A 505 -7.60 29.36 7.04
C SER A 505 -6.18 28.85 7.27
N ALA A 506 -5.40 28.74 6.19
CA ALA A 506 -3.98 28.44 6.21
C ALA A 506 -3.18 29.71 5.88
N ARG A 507 -2.25 30.09 6.76
CA ARG A 507 -1.27 31.16 6.50
C ARG A 507 0.04 30.55 6.06
N LEU A 508 0.61 31.08 4.99
CA LEU A 508 1.89 30.64 4.43
C LEU A 508 2.84 31.83 4.32
N ASN A 509 4.05 31.68 4.86
CA ASN A 509 5.19 32.50 4.52
C ASN A 509 6.07 31.73 3.54
N TYR A 510 6.36 32.32 2.39
CA TYR A 510 7.07 31.66 1.29
C TYR A 510 8.18 32.54 0.72
N THR A 511 9.03 31.92 -0.10
CA THR A 511 10.03 32.53 -0.97
C THR A 511 9.87 31.86 -2.32
N ALA A 512 9.33 32.57 -3.31
CA ALA A 512 9.04 32.01 -4.63
C ALA A 512 8.72 33.15 -5.62
N SER A 513 8.78 32.85 -6.92
CA SER A 513 8.19 33.69 -7.97
C SER A 513 6.76 33.27 -8.26
N GLU A 514 6.45 31.98 -8.11
CA GLU A 514 5.12 31.42 -8.27
C GLU A 514 4.72 30.62 -7.01
N VAL A 515 3.48 30.80 -6.56
CA VAL A 515 2.88 29.97 -5.51
C VAL A 515 1.60 29.35 -6.04
N ARG A 516 1.47 28.04 -5.85
CA ARG A 516 0.26 27.28 -6.22
C ARG A 516 -0.20 26.42 -5.06
N ILE A 517 -1.44 25.98 -5.11
CA ILE A 517 -2.04 25.08 -4.11
C ILE A 517 -2.76 23.91 -4.81
N VAL A 518 -2.50 22.70 -4.35
CA VAL A 518 -3.17 21.48 -4.85
C VAL A 518 -4.47 21.28 -4.09
N LEU A 519 -5.59 21.31 -4.81
CA LEU A 519 -6.94 21.28 -4.25
C LEU A 519 -7.80 20.20 -4.93
N ALA A 520 -8.71 19.61 -4.16
CA ALA A 520 -9.76 18.70 -4.63
C ALA A 520 -11.13 19.10 -4.07
N GLY A 521 -12.20 18.62 -4.70
CA GLY A 521 -13.58 18.79 -4.23
C GLY A 521 -14.33 19.91 -4.94
N GLU A 522 -15.40 20.38 -4.31
CA GLU A 522 -16.27 21.43 -4.85
C GLU A 522 -16.50 22.52 -3.81
N GLY A 523 -16.13 23.76 -4.14
CA GLY A 523 -16.32 24.89 -3.25
C GLY A 523 -15.52 26.12 -3.67
N THR A 524 -15.35 27.04 -2.72
CA THR A 524 -14.65 28.31 -2.96
C THR A 524 -13.48 28.45 -2.00
N VAL A 525 -12.35 28.87 -2.53
CA VAL A 525 -11.16 29.23 -1.76
C VAL A 525 -10.95 30.73 -1.87
N THR A 526 -10.79 31.39 -0.74
CA THR A 526 -10.57 32.84 -0.67
C THR A 526 -9.11 33.10 -0.34
N LEU A 527 -8.36 33.62 -1.32
CA LEU A 527 -6.96 33.99 -1.18
C LEU A 527 -6.86 35.46 -0.78
N THR A 528 -6.06 35.75 0.25
CA THR A 528 -5.70 37.12 0.65
C THR A 528 -4.18 37.29 0.59
N VAL A 529 -3.73 38.25 -0.24
CA VAL A 529 -2.31 38.60 -0.43
C VAL A 529 -2.19 40.11 -0.28
N ASN A 530 -1.30 40.60 0.59
CA ASN A 530 -1.09 42.04 0.82
C ASN A 530 -2.40 42.83 1.09
N GLY A 531 -3.34 42.22 1.81
CA GLY A 531 -4.65 42.82 2.14
C GLY A 531 -5.66 42.88 0.99
N LYS A 532 -5.33 42.34 -0.20
CA LYS A 532 -6.25 42.17 -1.31
C LYS A 532 -6.77 40.74 -1.34
N THR A 533 -8.07 40.59 -1.52
CA THR A 533 -8.74 39.30 -1.53
C THR A 533 -9.23 38.93 -2.93
N ARG A 534 -9.07 37.66 -3.31
CA ARG A 534 -9.65 37.08 -4.53
C ARG A 534 -10.25 35.70 -4.23
N GLU A 535 -11.28 35.33 -4.97
CA GLU A 535 -11.91 34.01 -4.85
C GLU A 535 -11.47 33.10 -6.00
N ILE A 536 -11.27 31.83 -5.67
CA ILE A 536 -10.93 30.75 -6.58
C ILE A 536 -12.03 29.71 -6.45
N THR A 537 -12.69 29.40 -7.57
CA THR A 537 -13.70 28.34 -7.62
C THR A 537 -12.98 27.01 -7.84
N VAL A 538 -13.19 26.05 -6.93
CA VAL A 538 -12.64 24.71 -7.01
C VAL A 538 -13.75 23.79 -7.49
N THR A 539 -13.55 23.18 -8.67
CA THR A 539 -14.50 22.25 -9.29
C THR A 539 -13.75 21.33 -10.24
N GLY A 540 -14.30 20.15 -10.53
CA GLY A 540 -13.76 19.24 -11.54
C GLY A 540 -12.60 18.38 -11.02
N THR A 541 -11.69 18.00 -11.92
CA THR A 541 -10.54 17.15 -11.59
C THR A 541 -9.61 17.86 -10.61
N PRO A 542 -9.25 17.22 -9.47
CA PRO A 542 -8.28 17.78 -8.52
C PRO A 542 -6.99 18.18 -9.22
N THR A 543 -6.49 19.39 -8.98
CA THR A 543 -5.33 19.94 -9.70
C THR A 543 -4.64 21.05 -8.90
N SER A 544 -3.54 21.58 -9.45
CA SER A 544 -2.77 22.70 -8.92
C SER A 544 -3.35 24.05 -9.38
N TYR A 545 -3.78 24.88 -8.44
CA TYR A 545 -4.33 26.21 -8.66
C TYR A 545 -3.31 27.29 -8.35
N GLN A 546 -3.09 28.20 -9.28
CA GLN A 546 -2.19 29.33 -9.11
C GLN A 546 -2.72 30.33 -8.08
N LEU A 547 -1.87 30.73 -7.13
CA LEU A 547 -2.18 31.71 -6.07
C LEU A 547 -1.42 33.03 -6.28
N VAL A 548 -0.14 32.96 -6.57
CA VAL A 548 0.72 34.14 -6.77
C VAL A 548 1.63 33.86 -7.95
N GLU A 549 1.89 34.90 -8.74
CA GLU A 549 2.92 34.92 -9.77
C GLU A 549 3.51 36.32 -9.82
N THR A 550 4.83 36.38 -9.78
CA THR A 550 5.64 37.60 -9.79
C THR A 550 6.75 37.44 -10.82
N GLY A 551 7.37 38.55 -11.22
CA GLY A 551 8.47 38.51 -12.20
C GLY A 551 9.82 38.07 -11.63
N SER A 552 9.93 37.81 -10.32
CA SER A 552 11.17 37.45 -9.65
C SER A 552 10.91 36.78 -8.31
N ILE A 553 11.79 35.88 -7.88
CA ILE A 553 11.72 35.23 -6.57
C ILE A 553 11.74 36.28 -5.45
N GLU A 554 10.69 36.30 -4.65
CA GLU A 554 10.57 37.20 -3.50
C GLU A 554 9.96 36.49 -2.28
N SER A 555 10.25 37.00 -1.09
CA SER A 555 9.61 36.52 0.14
C SER A 555 8.26 37.20 0.33
N GLY A 556 7.23 36.40 0.57
CA GLY A 556 5.86 36.86 0.72
C GLY A 556 5.09 36.15 1.82
N SER A 557 3.89 36.66 2.10
CA SER A 557 2.93 36.05 3.01
C SER A 557 1.55 36.07 2.39
N LEU A 558 0.84 34.95 2.51
CA LEU A 558 -0.53 34.80 2.03
C LEU A 558 -1.40 34.07 3.04
N ASP A 559 -2.69 34.35 2.99
CA ASP A 559 -3.74 33.67 3.74
C ASP A 559 -4.71 33.01 2.77
N VAL A 560 -4.96 31.71 2.96
CA VAL A 560 -5.91 30.94 2.18
C VAL A 560 -7.02 30.45 3.09
N LYS A 561 -8.22 31.02 2.94
CA LYS A 561 -9.43 30.53 3.59
C LYS A 561 -10.07 29.46 2.70
N VAL A 562 -10.15 28.24 3.20
CA VAL A 562 -10.63 27.08 2.43
C VAL A 562 -12.09 26.83 2.76
N GLY A 563 -12.95 26.82 1.74
CA GLY A 563 -14.38 26.58 1.89
C GLY A 563 -14.69 25.12 2.21
N THR A 564 -15.82 24.89 2.89
CA THR A 564 -16.34 23.54 3.15
C THR A 564 -16.56 22.79 1.84
N GLY A 565 -16.11 21.54 1.77
CA GLY A 565 -16.19 20.72 0.54
C GLY A 565 -14.92 20.72 -0.30
N VAL A 566 -13.90 21.48 0.10
CA VAL A 566 -12.58 21.52 -0.54
C VAL A 566 -11.53 20.87 0.36
N ASP A 567 -10.74 19.96 -0.21
CA ASP A 567 -9.57 19.36 0.41
C ASP A 567 -8.30 20.04 -0.12
N ALA A 568 -7.39 20.42 0.79
CA ALA A 568 -6.10 21.01 0.43
C ALA A 568 -4.95 20.05 0.72
N PHE A 569 -4.06 19.85 -0.26
CA PHE A 569 -3.01 18.81 -0.23
C PHE A 569 -1.63 19.39 0.05
N SER A 570 -1.17 20.32 -0.79
CA SER A 570 0.13 20.97 -0.63
C SER A 570 0.15 22.37 -1.24
N PHE A 571 1.10 23.19 -0.81
CA PHE A 571 1.56 24.35 -1.57
C PHE A 571 2.83 23.99 -2.34
N THR A 572 2.86 24.36 -3.61
CA THR A 572 3.99 24.14 -4.52
C THR A 572 4.49 25.48 -5.07
N PHE A 573 5.75 25.52 -5.50
CA PHE A 573 6.45 26.76 -5.78
C PHE A 573 7.17 26.72 -7.14
N GLY A 574 7.35 27.90 -7.72
CA GLY A 574 8.15 28.17 -8.92
C GLY A 574 8.97 29.43 -8.75
#